data_AF-A0A7J6KKI6-F1
#
_entry.id   AF-A0A7J6KKI6-F1
#
_cell.length_a   1.000
_cell.length_b   1.000
_cell.length_c   1.000
_cell.angle_alpha   90.00
_cell.angle_beta   90.00
_cell.angle_gamma   90.00
#
_symmetry.space_group_name_H-M   'P 1'
#
loop_
_entity.id
_entity.type
_entity.pdbx_description
1 polymer ?
#
loop_
_entity_poly.entity_id
_entity_poly.type
_entity_poly.pdbx_seq_one_letter_code
_entity_poly.pdbx_strand_id
1 'polypeptide(L)'
;VCEAILVEAGAGEFVTRGASPDAYFRPAEGLKITVVERLVETLGGSPDTQTLVESARDAVERSCWDWRVIRKHLLNRFARRSTLVARLNQELAALKYSGAKDIDRFLEVGERVFRLAEATSHDKSEHRRVVKRILNTLPERDRVDIIQEVKRLYREVSGSYTASLDKDWAGMFPFTTCIVGNDELGEEITLVDIIRD
;
A
#
# COMPACT_ATOMS: atom_id res chain seq x y z
N VAL A 1 10.85 25.04 -5.00
CA VAL A 1 9.93 26.02 -4.38
C VAL A 1 9.85 25.82 -2.86
N CYS A 2 9.50 24.64 -2.35
CA CYS A 2 9.43 24.40 -0.90
C CYS A 2 10.77 24.60 -0.15
N GLU A 3 11.88 24.16 -0.72
CA GLU A 3 13.19 24.26 -0.05
C GLU A 3 13.69 25.70 0.10
N ALA A 4 13.43 26.58 -0.88
CA ALA A 4 13.77 28.00 -0.79
C ALA A 4 12.99 28.70 0.35
N ILE A 5 11.71 28.38 0.51
CA ILE A 5 10.86 28.89 1.60
C ILE A 5 11.39 28.40 2.96
N LEU A 6 11.84 27.15 3.04
CA LEU A 6 12.43 26.60 4.28
C LEU A 6 13.77 27.26 4.63
N VAL A 7 14.57 27.64 3.63
CA VAL A 7 15.80 28.44 3.86
C VAL A 7 15.46 29.85 4.34
N GLU A 8 14.49 30.51 3.70
CA GLU A 8 14.02 31.85 4.12
C GLU A 8 13.46 31.86 5.55
N ALA A 9 12.79 30.78 5.96
CA ALA A 9 12.26 30.61 7.31
C ALA A 9 13.32 30.18 8.35
N GLY A 10 14.60 30.05 7.97
CA GLY A 10 15.67 29.58 8.85
C GLY A 10 15.59 28.10 9.23
N ALA A 11 14.79 27.31 8.51
CA ALA A 11 14.56 25.89 8.75
C ALA A 11 15.52 24.97 7.97
N GLY A 12 16.51 25.53 7.27
CA GLY A 12 17.60 24.80 6.62
C GLY A 12 18.52 25.70 5.81
N GLU A 13 19.50 25.09 5.16
CA GLU A 13 20.52 25.77 4.35
C GLU A 13 20.82 24.97 3.07
N PHE A 14 21.24 25.64 2.00
CA PHE A 14 21.80 24.95 0.84
C PHE A 14 23.30 24.74 1.05
N VAL A 15 23.75 23.50 0.93
CA VAL A 15 25.15 23.11 1.11
C VAL A 15 25.69 22.54 -0.19
N THR A 16 26.82 23.06 -0.66
CA THR A 16 27.57 22.50 -1.79
C THR A 16 28.50 21.39 -1.30
N ARG A 17 28.49 20.24 -1.98
CA ARG A 17 29.34 19.10 -1.63
C ARG A 17 30.56 19.07 -2.53
N GLY A 18 31.67 19.64 -2.06
CA GLY A 18 32.94 19.62 -2.78
C GLY A 18 32.85 20.28 -4.16
N ALA A 19 33.44 19.65 -5.19
CA ALA A 19 33.51 20.18 -6.56
C ALA A 19 32.22 19.99 -7.40
N SER A 20 31.13 19.50 -6.81
CA SER A 20 29.86 19.36 -7.50
C SER A 20 29.14 20.72 -7.55
N PRO A 21 28.65 21.17 -8.71
CA PRO A 21 27.93 22.44 -8.84
C PRO A 21 26.54 22.43 -8.19
N ASP A 22 26.03 21.25 -7.83
CA ASP A 22 24.68 21.11 -7.30
C ASP A 22 24.69 21.26 -5.76
N ALA A 23 24.07 22.35 -5.29
CA ALA A 23 23.80 22.56 -3.88
C ALA A 23 22.62 21.66 -3.46
N TYR A 24 22.77 20.95 -2.34
CA TYR A 24 21.68 20.17 -1.76
C TYR A 24 21.13 20.86 -0.52
N PHE A 25 19.82 20.81 -0.34
CA PHE A 25 19.17 21.34 0.86
C PHE A 25 19.51 20.46 2.08
N ARG A 26 20.00 21.09 3.14
CA ARG A 26 20.23 20.51 4.45
C ARG A 26 19.22 21.13 5.44
N PRO A 27 18.23 20.37 5.92
CA PRO A 27 17.30 20.87 6.94
C PRO A 27 18.02 21.12 8.26
N ALA A 28 17.58 22.16 8.98
CA ALA A 28 18.01 22.44 10.35
C ALA A 28 17.61 21.29 11.29
N GLU A 29 18.40 21.06 12.35
CA GLU A 29 18.13 19.99 13.32
C GLU A 29 16.73 20.10 13.93
N GLY A 30 16.26 21.31 14.27
CA GLY A 30 14.91 21.53 14.80
C GLY A 30 13.79 21.10 13.84
N LEU A 31 13.98 21.28 12.53
CA LEU A 31 13.03 20.82 11.52
C LEU A 31 13.02 19.28 11.42
N LYS A 32 14.20 18.65 11.46
CA LYS A 32 14.30 17.18 11.46
C LYS A 32 13.58 16.56 12.65
N ILE A 33 13.81 17.12 13.85
CA ILE A 33 13.13 16.71 15.09
C ILE A 33 11.62 16.81 14.92
N THR A 34 11.12 18.00 14.57
CA THR A 34 9.68 18.26 14.42
C THR A 34 9.00 17.31 13.43
N VAL A 35 9.63 17.06 12.28
CA VAL A 35 9.11 16.15 11.25
C VAL A 35 9.06 14.71 11.77
N VAL A 36 10.12 14.26 12.44
CA VAL A 36 10.19 12.90 12.99
C VAL A 36 9.20 12.71 14.14
N GLU A 37 9.04 13.69 15.03
CA GLU A 37 8.03 13.65 16.10
C GLU A 37 6.62 13.52 15.52
N ARG A 38 6.29 14.36 14.53
CA ARG A 38 4.98 14.28 13.84
C ARG A 38 4.78 12.96 13.13
N LEU A 39 5.81 12.40 12.51
CA LEU A 39 5.74 11.06 11.92
C LEU A 39 5.54 9.97 12.98
N VAL A 40 6.16 10.07 14.16
CA VAL A 40 5.94 9.09 15.24
C VAL A 40 4.54 9.20 15.83
N GLU A 41 4.00 10.42 15.93
CA GLU A 41 2.61 10.64 16.37
C GLU A 41 1.59 10.01 15.42
N THR A 42 1.81 10.07 14.10
CA THR A 42 0.89 9.45 13.13
C THR A 42 0.90 7.93 13.20
N LEU A 43 1.94 7.30 13.77
CA LEU A 43 1.95 5.86 14.04
C LEU A 43 0.99 5.45 15.17
N GLY A 44 0.62 6.38 16.06
CA GLY A 44 -0.14 6.13 17.29
C GLY A 44 -1.66 6.03 17.15
N GLY A 45 -2.19 5.76 15.95
CA GLY A 45 -3.64 5.77 15.69
C GLY A 45 -4.44 4.55 16.18
N SER A 46 -3.80 3.50 16.70
CA SER A 46 -4.47 2.27 17.13
C SER A 46 -3.83 1.67 18.40
N PRO A 47 -4.60 1.06 19.33
CA PRO A 47 -4.05 0.40 20.52
C PRO A 47 -2.98 -0.65 20.20
N ASP A 48 -3.10 -1.32 19.03
CA ASP A 48 -2.18 -2.36 18.59
C ASP A 48 -0.80 -1.81 18.11
N THR A 49 -0.66 -0.49 17.95
CA THR A 49 0.60 0.15 17.51
C THR A 49 1.44 0.69 18.65
N GLN A 50 1.04 0.52 19.92
CA GLN A 50 1.77 1.06 21.07
C GLN A 50 3.22 0.55 21.13
N THR A 51 3.45 -0.74 20.92
CA THR A 51 4.80 -1.33 20.87
C THR A 51 5.63 -0.82 19.69
N LEU A 52 4.98 -0.43 18.59
CA LEU A 52 5.62 0.17 17.42
C LEU A 52 6.00 1.63 17.69
N VAL A 53 5.14 2.40 18.36
CA VAL A 53 5.42 3.77 18.79
C VAL A 53 6.57 3.81 19.80
N GLU A 54 6.56 2.93 20.80
CA GLU A 54 7.65 2.80 21.78
C GLU A 54 8.97 2.45 21.08
N SER A 55 8.96 1.45 20.19
CA SER A 55 10.16 1.10 19.42
C SER A 55 10.61 2.19 18.43
N ALA A 56 9.71 3.08 18.00
CA ALA A 56 10.06 4.22 17.17
C ALA A 56 10.75 5.30 18.01
N ARG A 57 10.21 5.63 19.19
CA ARG A 57 10.82 6.57 20.14
C ARG A 57 12.22 6.13 20.57
N ASP A 58 12.38 4.85 20.92
CA ASP A 58 13.69 4.28 21.24
C ASP A 58 14.70 4.42 20.08
N ALA A 59 14.23 4.27 18.84
CA ALA A 59 15.08 4.39 17.66
C ALA A 59 15.49 5.84 17.41
N VAL A 60 14.57 6.78 17.60
CA VAL A 60 14.79 8.22 17.47
C VAL A 60 15.90 8.70 18.41
N GLU A 61 15.83 8.30 19.69
CA GLU A 61 16.83 8.66 20.70
C GLU A 61 18.22 8.13 20.36
N ARG A 62 18.30 6.92 19.80
CA ARG A 62 19.58 6.27 19.45
C ARG A 62 20.17 6.72 18.12
N SER A 63 19.34 7.20 17.20
CA SER A 63 19.76 7.53 15.83
C SER A 63 19.95 9.04 15.61
N CYS A 64 19.91 9.84 16.67
CA CYS A 64 19.95 11.30 16.58
C CYS A 64 18.97 11.84 15.53
N TRP A 65 17.72 11.36 15.56
CA TRP A 65 16.64 11.84 14.68
C TRP A 65 16.83 11.57 13.17
N ASP A 66 17.74 10.67 12.76
CA ASP A 66 17.84 10.24 11.36
C ASP A 66 16.68 9.33 10.95
N TRP A 67 15.73 9.88 10.18
CA TRP A 67 14.58 9.16 9.64
C TRP A 67 14.94 7.88 8.89
N ARG A 68 16.06 7.85 8.15
CA ARG A 68 16.44 6.65 7.36
C ARG A 68 16.78 5.49 8.27
N VAL A 69 17.46 5.77 9.39
CA VAL A 69 17.83 4.77 10.40
C VAL A 69 16.58 4.31 11.16
N ILE A 70 15.72 5.24 11.56
CA ILE A 70 14.44 4.94 12.24
C ILE A 70 13.56 4.05 11.35
N ARG A 71 13.35 4.46 10.09
CA ARG A 71 12.58 3.69 9.09
C ARG A 71 13.15 2.28 8.92
N LYS A 72 14.47 2.16 8.75
CA LYS A 72 15.13 0.86 8.59
C LYS A 72 14.93 -0.03 9.82
N HIS A 73 15.06 0.53 11.02
CA HIS A 73 14.82 -0.20 12.28
C HIS A 73 13.39 -0.71 12.39
N LEU A 74 12.41 0.15 12.13
CA LEU A 74 10.99 -0.20 12.18
C LEU A 74 10.62 -1.26 11.15
N LEU A 75 11.07 -1.11 9.90
CA LEU A 75 10.83 -2.11 8.86
C LEU A 75 11.46 -3.47 9.21
N ASN A 76 12.70 -3.48 9.71
CA ASN A 76 13.38 -4.71 10.11
C ASN A 76 12.71 -5.41 11.29
N ARG A 77 12.04 -4.66 12.17
CA ARG A 77 11.38 -5.20 13.36
C ARG A 77 9.94 -5.65 13.07
N PHE A 78 9.16 -4.84 12.37
CA PHE A 78 7.71 -5.03 12.23
C PHE A 78 7.27 -5.45 10.83
N ALA A 79 8.04 -5.12 9.78
CA ALA A 79 7.73 -5.46 8.39
C ALA A 79 8.52 -6.70 7.90
N ARG A 80 8.87 -7.61 8.81
CA ARG A 80 9.49 -8.88 8.42
C ARG A 80 8.52 -9.67 7.55
N ARG A 81 9.02 -10.25 6.46
CA ARG A 81 8.20 -11.07 5.54
C ARG A 81 7.40 -12.14 6.29
N SER A 82 8.01 -12.83 7.26
CA SER A 82 7.31 -13.85 8.07
C SER A 82 6.12 -13.28 8.85
N THR A 83 6.28 -12.11 9.45
CA THR A 83 5.21 -11.39 10.16
C THR A 83 4.09 -10.96 9.21
N LEU A 84 4.45 -10.42 8.04
CA LEU A 84 3.49 -10.00 7.03
C LEU A 84 2.72 -11.20 6.45
N VAL A 85 3.37 -12.33 6.22
CA VAL A 85 2.72 -13.58 5.78
C VAL A 85 1.80 -14.14 6.86
N ALA A 86 2.21 -14.12 8.13
CA ALA A 86 1.34 -14.54 9.23
C ALA A 86 0.08 -13.68 9.31
N ARG A 87 0.23 -12.35 9.21
CA ARG A 87 -0.88 -11.40 9.17
C ARG A 87 -1.78 -11.63 7.95
N LEU A 88 -1.21 -11.87 6.77
CA LEU A 88 -1.97 -12.18 5.55
C LEU A 88 -2.87 -13.40 5.75
N ASN A 89 -2.31 -14.47 6.30
CA ASN A 89 -3.06 -15.69 6.58
C ASN A 89 -4.15 -15.46 7.62
N GLN A 90 -3.89 -14.65 8.64
CA GLN A 90 -4.87 -14.28 9.65
C GLN A 90 -6.04 -13.48 9.06
N GLU A 91 -5.75 -12.44 8.26
CA GLU A 91 -6.80 -11.63 7.63
C GLU A 91 -7.60 -12.45 6.60
N LEU A 92 -6.94 -13.32 5.83
CA LEU A 92 -7.62 -14.27 4.93
C LEU A 92 -8.51 -15.28 5.66
N ALA A 93 -8.13 -15.71 6.86
CA ALA A 93 -8.93 -16.63 7.67
C ALA A 93 -10.13 -15.93 8.34
N ALA A 94 -9.99 -14.63 8.64
CA ALA A 94 -11.02 -13.81 9.24
C ALA A 94 -11.99 -13.20 8.21
N LEU A 95 -11.63 -13.19 6.93
CA LEU A 95 -12.44 -12.66 5.85
C LEU A 95 -13.80 -13.38 5.77
N LYS A 96 -14.87 -12.62 5.89
CA LYS A 96 -16.25 -13.10 5.84
C LYS A 96 -17.11 -12.11 5.08
N TYR A 97 -18.03 -12.65 4.29
CA TYR A 97 -19.09 -11.89 3.66
C TYR A 97 -20.43 -12.29 4.30
N SER A 98 -21.10 -11.34 4.95
CA SER A 98 -22.37 -11.59 5.65
C SER A 98 -23.59 -11.14 4.85
N GLY A 99 -23.39 -10.67 3.61
CA GLY A 99 -24.44 -10.20 2.72
C GLY A 99 -24.21 -8.79 2.19
N ALA A 100 -25.11 -8.33 1.32
CA ALA A 100 -24.96 -7.09 0.56
C ALA A 100 -24.75 -5.82 1.42
N LYS A 101 -25.24 -5.81 2.67
CA LYS A 101 -25.07 -4.68 3.59
C LYS A 101 -23.62 -4.48 4.05
N ASP A 102 -22.80 -5.52 4.00
CA ASP A 102 -21.40 -5.50 4.40
C ASP A 102 -20.45 -5.44 3.19
N ILE A 103 -20.97 -5.16 1.99
CA ILE A 103 -20.19 -5.24 0.76
C ILE A 103 -19.03 -4.24 0.77
N ASP A 104 -19.26 -2.96 1.09
CA ASP A 104 -18.20 -1.95 1.13
C ASP A 104 -17.09 -2.36 2.11
N ARG A 105 -17.46 -2.82 3.30
CA ARG A 105 -16.51 -3.33 4.30
C ARG A 105 -15.74 -4.55 3.79
N PHE A 106 -16.42 -5.46 3.10
CA PHE A 106 -15.79 -6.63 2.50
C PHE A 106 -14.75 -6.23 1.44
N LEU A 107 -15.06 -5.24 0.61
CA LEU A 107 -14.14 -4.71 -0.40
C LEU A 107 -12.92 -4.03 0.23
N GLU A 108 -13.14 -3.17 1.24
CA GLU A 108 -12.05 -2.53 1.98
C GLU A 108 -11.09 -3.54 2.63
N VAL A 109 -11.64 -4.62 3.19
CA VAL A 109 -10.83 -5.70 3.78
C VAL A 109 -10.15 -6.52 2.67
N GLY A 110 -10.85 -6.83 1.58
CA GLY A 110 -10.30 -7.56 0.43
C GLY A 110 -9.12 -6.83 -0.22
N GLU A 111 -9.25 -5.52 -0.42
CA GLU A 111 -8.20 -4.66 -0.97
C GLU A 111 -6.98 -4.61 -0.04
N ARG A 112 -7.20 -4.46 1.27
CA ARG A 112 -6.13 -4.50 2.27
C ARG A 112 -5.39 -5.83 2.28
N VAL A 113 -6.12 -6.94 2.20
CA VAL A 113 -5.56 -8.30 2.10
C VAL A 113 -4.73 -8.45 0.83
N PHE A 114 -5.22 -7.93 -0.30
CA PHE A 114 -4.48 -7.96 -1.56
C PHE A 114 -3.18 -7.13 -1.48
N ARG A 115 -3.24 -5.90 -0.96
CA ARG A 115 -2.04 -5.06 -0.75
C ARG A 115 -1.01 -5.74 0.16
N LEU A 116 -1.47 -6.46 1.18
CA LEU A 116 -0.58 -7.25 2.05
C LEU A 116 0.06 -8.43 1.29
N ALA A 117 -0.67 -9.05 0.37
CA ALA A 117 -0.11 -10.09 -0.51
C ALA A 117 0.98 -9.52 -1.43
N GLU A 118 0.78 -8.35 -2.02
CA GLU A 118 1.80 -7.64 -2.82
C GLU A 118 3.05 -7.29 -2.01
N ALA A 119 2.88 -6.84 -0.77
CA ALA A 119 3.99 -6.56 0.13
C ALA A 119 4.77 -7.81 0.56
N THR A 120 4.14 -9.00 0.55
CA THR A 120 4.78 -10.26 0.95
C THR A 120 5.43 -11.01 -0.20
N SER A 121 4.93 -10.91 -1.43
CA SER A 121 5.41 -11.68 -2.57
C SER A 121 5.25 -10.89 -3.87
N HIS A 122 6.22 -11.01 -4.76
CA HIS A 122 6.11 -10.53 -6.15
C HIS A 122 5.67 -11.64 -7.11
N ASP A 123 5.37 -12.85 -6.60
CA ASP A 123 4.88 -13.95 -7.41
C ASP A 123 3.40 -13.76 -7.74
N LYS A 124 3.13 -13.53 -9.03
CA LYS A 124 1.78 -13.41 -9.60
C LYS A 124 0.91 -14.63 -9.30
N SER A 125 1.48 -15.80 -9.07
CA SER A 125 0.74 -17.02 -8.72
C SER A 125 0.16 -16.95 -7.31
N GLU A 126 0.90 -16.37 -6.36
CA GLU A 126 0.40 -16.13 -5.01
C GLU A 126 -0.69 -15.06 -5.00
N HIS A 127 -0.52 -13.97 -5.76
CA HIS A 127 -1.58 -12.96 -5.92
C HIS A 127 -2.87 -13.56 -6.45
N ARG A 128 -2.78 -14.39 -7.50
CA ARG A 128 -3.95 -15.11 -8.04
C ARG A 128 -4.63 -16.01 -7.02
N ARG A 129 -3.86 -16.70 -6.17
CA ARG A 129 -4.43 -17.53 -5.08
C ARG A 129 -5.17 -16.67 -4.05
N VAL A 130 -4.62 -15.52 -3.68
CA VAL A 130 -5.25 -14.58 -2.75
C VAL A 130 -6.55 -14.03 -3.34
N VAL A 131 -6.54 -13.57 -4.59
CA VAL A 131 -7.75 -13.09 -5.30
C VAL A 131 -8.83 -14.17 -5.34
N LYS A 132 -8.47 -15.40 -5.73
CA LYS A 132 -9.41 -16.54 -5.72
C LYS A 132 -9.98 -16.79 -4.33
N ARG A 133 -9.16 -16.70 -3.28
CA ARG A 133 -9.60 -16.91 -1.91
C ARG A 133 -10.54 -15.82 -1.41
N ILE A 134 -10.29 -14.56 -1.77
CA ILE A 134 -11.20 -13.44 -1.49
C ILE A 134 -12.54 -13.70 -2.17
N LEU A 135 -12.58 -13.93 -3.47
CA LEU A 135 -13.85 -14.08 -4.19
C LEU A 135 -14.59 -15.37 -3.86
N ASN A 136 -13.90 -16.43 -3.43
CA ASN A 136 -14.53 -17.64 -2.93
C ASN A 136 -15.24 -17.48 -1.58
N THR A 137 -15.08 -16.34 -0.90
CA THR A 137 -15.91 -16.02 0.27
C THR A 137 -17.26 -15.40 -0.09
N LEU A 138 -17.45 -14.99 -1.35
CA LEU A 138 -18.75 -14.53 -1.86
C LEU A 138 -19.66 -15.72 -2.22
N PRO A 139 -20.99 -15.53 -2.22
CA PRO A 139 -21.94 -16.49 -2.78
C PRO A 139 -21.59 -16.82 -4.23
N GLU A 140 -21.88 -18.06 -4.64
CA GLU A 140 -21.51 -18.55 -5.97
C GLU A 140 -22.08 -17.70 -7.11
N ARG A 141 -23.32 -17.21 -6.96
CA ARG A 141 -23.95 -16.32 -7.93
C ARG A 141 -23.15 -15.04 -8.13
N ASP A 142 -22.93 -14.29 -7.06
CA ASP A 142 -22.20 -13.02 -7.07
C ASP A 142 -20.78 -13.19 -7.61
N ARG A 143 -20.11 -14.29 -7.23
CA ARG A 143 -18.78 -14.63 -7.75
C ARG A 143 -18.78 -14.86 -9.27
N VAL A 144 -19.76 -15.57 -9.79
CA VAL A 144 -19.87 -15.84 -11.24
C VAL A 144 -20.11 -14.54 -12.00
N ASP A 145 -21.00 -13.69 -11.49
CA ASP A 145 -21.33 -12.40 -12.10
C ASP A 145 -20.09 -11.50 -12.16
N ILE A 146 -19.34 -11.38 -11.06
CA ILE A 146 -18.08 -10.62 -11.02
C ILE A 146 -17.03 -11.19 -11.99
N ILE A 147 -16.88 -12.52 -12.09
CA ILE A 147 -15.91 -13.14 -13.01
C ILE A 147 -16.28 -12.85 -14.48
N GLN A 148 -17.57 -12.88 -14.81
CA GLN A 148 -18.05 -12.54 -16.15
C GLN A 148 -17.77 -11.07 -16.46
N GLU A 149 -17.98 -10.20 -15.48
CA GLU A 149 -17.78 -8.76 -15.62
C GLU A 149 -16.29 -8.39 -15.78
N VAL A 150 -15.41 -8.98 -14.99
CA VAL A 150 -13.95 -8.83 -15.16
C VAL A 150 -13.49 -9.29 -16.55
N LYS A 151 -14.06 -10.39 -17.06
CA LYS A 151 -13.76 -10.86 -18.43
C LYS A 151 -14.31 -9.91 -19.49
N ARG A 152 -15.48 -9.31 -19.28
CA ARG A 152 -16.08 -8.30 -20.17
C ARG A 152 -15.19 -7.07 -20.26
N LEU A 153 -14.82 -6.48 -19.13
CA LEU A 153 -13.94 -5.30 -19.08
C LEU A 153 -12.58 -5.57 -19.72
N TYR A 154 -11.98 -6.74 -19.44
CA TYR A 154 -10.72 -7.08 -20.07
C TYR A 154 -10.85 -7.21 -21.60
N ARG A 155 -11.97 -7.71 -22.12
CA ARG A 155 -12.22 -7.76 -23.58
C ARG A 155 -12.32 -6.37 -24.18
N GLU A 156 -13.00 -5.46 -23.51
CA GLU A 156 -13.14 -4.06 -23.93
C GLU A 156 -11.78 -3.36 -24.00
N VAL A 157 -10.91 -3.60 -23.01
CA VAL A 157 -9.57 -3.00 -22.97
C VAL A 157 -8.59 -3.67 -23.95
N SER A 158 -8.61 -5.01 -24.06
CA SER A 158 -7.63 -5.74 -24.89
C SER A 158 -8.04 -5.87 -26.36
N GLY A 159 -9.28 -5.59 -26.73
CA GLY A 159 -9.80 -5.71 -28.10
C GLY A 159 -9.77 -7.14 -28.68
N SER A 160 -9.50 -8.17 -27.88
CA SER A 160 -9.31 -9.56 -28.35
C SER A 160 -10.10 -10.58 -27.53
N TYR A 161 -11.00 -11.29 -28.22
CA TYR A 161 -11.85 -12.33 -27.64
C TYR A 161 -11.07 -13.56 -27.16
N THR A 162 -10.06 -14.00 -27.91
CA THR A 162 -9.27 -15.21 -27.64
C THR A 162 -8.34 -15.02 -26.44
N ALA A 163 -7.76 -13.83 -26.26
CA ALA A 163 -6.90 -13.50 -25.13
C ALA A 163 -7.64 -13.53 -23.76
N SER A 164 -8.97 -13.33 -23.76
CA SER A 164 -9.81 -13.35 -22.56
C SER A 164 -10.21 -14.76 -22.09
N LEU A 165 -10.16 -15.75 -22.98
CA LEU A 165 -10.55 -17.13 -22.70
C LEU A 165 -9.38 -17.96 -22.15
N ASP A 166 -8.16 -17.70 -22.63
CA ASP A 166 -6.96 -18.47 -22.26
C ASP A 166 -6.28 -17.98 -20.98
N LYS A 167 -6.61 -16.78 -20.50
CA LYS A 167 -5.89 -16.13 -19.40
C LYS A 167 -6.72 -16.18 -18.10
N ASP A 168 -6.07 -16.64 -17.03
CA ASP A 168 -6.71 -16.82 -15.70
C ASP A 168 -7.27 -15.49 -15.18
N TRP A 169 -8.60 -15.43 -14.99
CA TRP A 169 -9.34 -14.21 -14.62
C TRP A 169 -8.79 -13.57 -13.33
N ALA A 170 -8.25 -14.37 -12.42
CA ALA A 170 -7.67 -13.89 -11.17
C ALA A 170 -6.41 -13.03 -11.37
N GLY A 171 -5.76 -13.12 -12.53
CA GLY A 171 -4.63 -12.27 -12.92
C GLY A 171 -5.04 -11.03 -13.70
N MET A 172 -6.34 -10.86 -14.00
CA MET A 172 -6.93 -9.68 -14.64
C MET A 172 -7.65 -8.79 -13.61
N PHE A 173 -7.72 -9.25 -12.36
CA PHE A 173 -8.58 -8.65 -11.36
C PHE A 173 -7.97 -7.33 -10.84
N PRO A 174 -8.67 -6.19 -10.96
CA PRO A 174 -8.10 -4.88 -10.67
C PRO A 174 -8.22 -4.54 -9.17
N PHE A 175 -7.33 -5.15 -8.38
CA PHE A 175 -6.84 -4.67 -7.07
C PHE A 175 -7.01 -3.18 -6.72
N THR A 176 -6.51 -2.32 -7.61
CA THR A 176 -5.55 -1.20 -7.42
C THR A 176 -4.14 -1.55 -7.88
N THR A 177 -3.86 -1.15 -9.11
CA THR A 177 -2.55 -0.66 -9.55
C THR A 177 -2.07 0.35 -8.52
N CYS A 178 -1.03 0.02 -7.75
CA CYS A 178 -0.43 1.00 -6.84
C CYS A 178 0.02 2.20 -7.66
N ILE A 179 -0.53 3.38 -7.37
CA ILE A 179 0.03 4.67 -7.74
C ILE A 179 1.38 4.80 -7.01
N VAL A 180 2.42 4.21 -7.59
CA VAL A 180 3.78 4.73 -7.45
C VAL A 180 3.86 5.77 -8.54
N GLY A 181 3.79 7.04 -8.14
CA GLY A 181 3.72 8.19 -9.04
C GLY A 181 4.61 8.02 -10.27
N ASN A 182 3.95 7.89 -11.41
CA ASN A 182 4.43 8.38 -12.69
C ASN A 182 3.19 8.82 -13.44
N ASP A 183 3.26 10.05 -13.92
CA ASP A 183 2.29 10.68 -14.80
C ASP A 183 1.87 9.71 -15.93
N GLU A 184 0.58 9.41 -16.02
CA GLU A 184 -0.22 9.45 -17.25
C GLU A 184 -1.66 9.02 -16.92
N LEU A 185 -2.59 9.92 -17.20
CA LEU A 185 -4.03 9.76 -17.02
C LEU A 185 -4.55 8.55 -17.84
N GLY A 186 -4.96 7.51 -17.13
CA GLY A 186 -6.01 6.59 -17.56
C GLY A 186 -6.98 6.45 -16.40
N GLU A 187 -8.26 6.72 -16.62
CA GLU A 187 -9.31 6.35 -15.67
C GLU A 187 -9.35 4.82 -15.58
N GLU A 188 -8.60 4.26 -14.63
CA GLU A 188 -8.65 2.85 -14.32
C GLU A 188 -9.93 2.57 -13.54
N ILE A 189 -10.85 1.85 -14.19
CA ILE A 189 -12.09 1.35 -13.59
C ILE A 189 -11.74 0.59 -12.31
N THR A 190 -12.25 1.08 -11.17
CA THR A 190 -11.91 0.53 -9.87
C THR A 190 -12.89 -0.55 -9.46
N LEU A 191 -12.48 -1.37 -8.50
CA LEU A 191 -13.30 -2.42 -7.88
C LEU A 191 -14.66 -1.91 -7.35
N VAL A 192 -14.68 -0.65 -6.90
CA VAL A 192 -15.90 0.01 -6.39
C VAL A 192 -16.92 0.20 -7.50
N ASP A 193 -16.46 0.46 -8.72
CA ASP A 193 -17.32 0.71 -9.88
C ASP A 193 -17.96 -0.59 -10.39
N ILE A 194 -17.21 -1.71 -10.34
CA ILE A 194 -17.67 -3.03 -10.82
C ILE A 194 -18.74 -3.66 -9.92
N ILE A 195 -18.70 -3.36 -8.61
CA ILE A 195 -19.54 -4.05 -7.62
C ILE A 195 -20.79 -3.25 -7.27
N ARG A 196 -20.84 -1.96 -7.65
CA ARG A 196 -21.99 -1.08 -7.41
C ARG A 196 -22.99 -1.05 -8.58
N ASP A 197 -22.57 -1.46 -9.78
CA ASP A 197 -23.43 -1.67 -10.96
C ASP A 197 -24.04 -3.09 -10.98
#